data_AF-F8FQ63-F1
#
_entry.id   AF-F8FQ63-F1
#
_cell.length_a   1.000
_cell.length_b   1.000
_cell.length_c   1.000
_cell.angle_alpha   90.00
_cell.angle_beta   90.00
_cell.angle_gamma   90.00
#
_symmetry.space_group_name_H-M   'P 1'
#
loop_
_entity.id
_entity.type
_entity.pdbx_description
1 polymer ?
#
loop_
_entity_poly.entity_id
_entity_poly.type
_entity_poly.pdbx_seq_one_letter_code
_entity_poly.pdbx_strand_id
1 'polypeptide(L)' 'MDVHKKSITACIVTPEGKEIKTFRTHTVFLLELIDWIKEHRCTHVAMESTGVF' A
#
# COMPACT_ATOMS: atom_id res chain seq x y z
N MET A 1 3.58 -5.06 0.53
CA MET A 1 3.50 -3.59 0.77
C MET A 1 4.78 -3.21 1.45
N ASP A 2 5.54 -2.30 0.87
CA ASP A 2 6.85 -1.88 1.36
C ASP A 2 6.71 -0.54 2.08
N VAL A 3 7.06 -0.50 3.35
CA VAL A 3 6.83 0.63 4.26
C VAL A 3 8.15 1.29 4.63
N HIS A 4 8.24 2.59 4.34
CA HIS A 4 9.35 3.48 4.68
C HIS A 4 8.88 4.60 5.60
N LYS A 5 9.82 5.31 6.24
CA LYS A 5 9.54 6.43 7.16
C LYS A 5 8.59 7.50 6.58
N LYS A 6 8.71 7.82 5.29
CA LYS A 6 7.97 8.90 4.64
C LYS A 6 6.97 8.43 3.57
N SER A 7 7.02 7.16 3.18
CA SER A 7 6.27 6.64 2.05
C SER A 7 5.94 5.16 2.22
N ILE A 8 4.84 4.74 1.60
CA ILE A 8 4.39 3.36 1.54
C ILE A 8 4.20 3.03 0.06
N THR A 9 4.90 2.02 -0.45
CA THR A 9 4.70 1.50 -1.80
C THR A 9 3.87 0.24 -1.71
N ALA A 10 2.64 0.30 -2.22
CA ALA A 10 1.73 -0.82 -2.25
C ALA A 10 1.63 -1.39 -3.67
N CYS A 11 1.49 -2.70 -3.73
CA CYS A 11 1.33 -3.46 -4.97
C CYS A 11 0.13 -4.38 -4.79
N ILE A 12 -0.87 -4.24 -5.64
CA ILE A 12 -2.02 -5.14 -5.73
C ILE A 12 -1.83 -6.01 -6.97
N VAL A 13 -2.02 -7.31 -6.81
CA VAL A 13 -1.97 -8.30 -7.88
C VAL A 13 -3.37 -8.91 -8.00
N THR A 14 -3.98 -8.75 -9.17
CA THR A 14 -5.28 -9.33 -9.54
C THR A 14 -5.11 -10.21 -10.79
N PRO A 15 -6.14 -10.99 -11.17
CA PRO A 15 -6.13 -11.70 -12.45
C PRO A 15 -6.02 -10.77 -13.67
N GLU A 16 -6.45 -9.51 -13.57
CA GLU A 16 -6.33 -8.53 -14.66
C GLU A 16 -4.94 -7.89 -14.76
N GLY A 17 -4.11 -8.04 -13.72
CA GLY A 17 -2.73 -7.57 -13.74
C GLY A 17 -2.23 -7.06 -12.40
N LYS A 18 -1.30 -6.12 -12.45
CA LYS A 18 -0.62 -5.56 -11.29
C LYS A 18 -0.77 -4.05 -11.28
N GLU A 19 -1.19 -3.50 -10.15
CA GLU A 19 -1.22 -2.06 -9.91
C GLU A 19 -0.25 -1.71 -8.78
N ILE A 20 0.59 -0.70 -9.00
CA ILE A 20 1.54 -0.18 -8.02
C ILE A 20 1.19 1.27 -7.73
N LYS A 21 1.09 1.62 -6.45
CA LYS A 21 0.84 2.99 -6.02
C LYS A 21 1.67 3.32 -4.78
N THR A 22 2.23 4.53 -4.75
CA THR A 22 3.00 5.04 -3.61
C THR A 22 2.20 6.10 -2.87
N PHE A 23 2.10 5.94 -1.56
CA PHE A 23 1.40 6.82 -0.64
C PHE A 23 2.39 7.47 0.33
N ARG A 24 2.02 8.59 0.92
CA ARG A 24 2.78 9.22 2.02
C ARG A 24 2.29 8.67 3.37
N THR A 25 3.04 8.92 4.44
CA THR A 25 2.73 8.38 5.78
C THR A 25 1.89 9.33 6.67
N HIS A 26 1.29 10.38 6.11
CA HIS A 26 0.34 11.22 6.85
C HIS A 26 -1.07 10.60 6.82
N THR A 27 -1.87 10.81 7.87
CA THR A 27 -3.19 10.16 8.06
C THR A 27 -4.10 10.23 6.85
N VAL A 28 -4.17 11.37 6.14
CA VAL A 28 -5.00 11.52 4.93
C VAL A 28 -4.61 10.51 3.84
N PHE A 29 -3.32 10.30 3.60
CA PHE A 29 -2.83 9.37 2.60
C PHE A 29 -2.94 7.90 3.06
N LEU A 30 -2.97 7.66 4.37
CA LEU A 30 -3.26 6.32 4.91
C LEU A 30 -4.73 5.94 4.68
N LEU A 31 -5.66 6.90 4.79
CA LEU A 31 -7.06 6.68 4.43
C LEU A 31 -7.20 6.39 2.94
N GLU A 32 -6.53 7.16 2.08
CA GLU A 32 -6.49 6.90 0.63
C GLU A 32 -5.93 5.50 0.29
N LEU A 33 -4.89 5.06 1.00
CA LEU A 33 -4.35 3.70 0.85
C LEU A 33 -5.40 2.64 1.23
N ILE A 34 -6.13 2.84 2.33
CA ILE A 34 -7.17 1.91 2.78
C ILE A 34 -8.31 1.84 1.76
N ASP A 35 -8.77 2.99 1.28
CA ASP A 35 -9.86 3.05 0.31
C ASP A 35 -9.47 2.35 -1.00
N TRP A 36 -8.24 2.58 -1.47
CA TRP A 36 -7.68 1.91 -2.64
C TRP A 36 -7.59 0.37 -2.46
N ILE A 37 -7.15 -0.11 -1.30
CA ILE A 37 -7.11 -1.55 -0.99
C ILE A 37 -8.53 -2.16 -1.01
N LYS A 38 -9.52 -1.44 -0.45
CA LYS A 38 -10.92 -1.88 -0.39
C LYS A 38 -11.58 -1.92 -1.77
N GLU A 39 -11.31 -0.94 -2.63
CA GLU A 39 -11.80 -0.88 -4.01
C GLU A 39 -11.41 -2.14 -4.80
N HIS A 40 -10.18 -2.61 -4.58
CA HIS A 40 -9.65 -3.84 -5.18
C HIS A 40 -10.11 -5.13 -4.49
N ARG A 41 -10.98 -5.03 -3.47
CA ARG A 41 -11.44 -6.17 -2.66
C ARG A 41 -10.29 -7.03 -2.11
N CYS A 42 -9.15 -6.40 -1.83
CA CYS A 42 -7.99 -7.10 -1.31
C CYS A 42 -8.24 -7.47 0.16
N THR A 43 -8.28 -8.77 0.46
CA THR A 43 -8.60 -9.29 1.81
C THR A 43 -7.38 -9.53 2.68
N HIS A 44 -6.21 -9.71 2.07
CA HIS A 44 -4.97 -10.00 2.76
C HIS A 44 -3.85 -9.12 2.23
N VAL A 45 -3.08 -8.52 3.14
CA VAL A 45 -1.95 -7.66 2.79
C VAL A 45 -0.71 -8.22 3.48
N ALA A 46 0.30 -8.58 2.70
CA ALA A 46 1.65 -8.81 3.22
C ALA A 46 2.38 -7.48 3.32
N MET A 47 2.94 -7.18 4.49
CA MET A 47 3.71 -5.97 4.76
C MET A 47 5.16 -6.33 5.05
N GLU A 48 6.07 -5.61 4.40
CA GLU A 48 7.50 -5.55 4.71
C GLU A 48 7.81 -4.12 5.18
N SER A 49 8.48 -4.01 6.32
CA SER A 49 9.01 -2.75 6.81
C SER A 49 10.52 -2.80 6.69
N THR A 50 11.05 -2.22 5.62
CA THR A 50 12.49 -2.09 5.41
C THR A 50 13.00 -0.95 6.30
N GLY A 51 13.12 -1.23 7.59
CA GLY A 51 13.65 -0.29 8.57
C GLY A 51 15.10 0.02 8.27
N VAL A 52 15.38 1.21 7.77
CA VAL A 52 16.75 1.74 7.69
C VAL A 52 16.76 3.09 8.42
N PHE A 53 17.29 3.03 9.65
CA PHE A 53 17.79 4.11 10.54
C PHE A 53 17.21 5.53 10.37
#